data_AF-A0A7L4YK39-F1
#
_entry.id   AF-A0A7L4YK39-F1
#
_cell.length_a   1.000
_cell.length_b   1.000
_cell.length_c   1.000
_cell.angle_alpha   90.00
_cell.angle_beta   90.00
_cell.angle_gamma   90.00
#
_symmetry.space_group_name_H-M   'P 1'
#
loop_
_entity.id
_entity.type
_entity.pdbx_description
1 polymer ?
#
loop_
_entity_poly.entity_id
_entity_poly.type
_entity_poly.pdbx_seq_one_letter_code
_entity_poly.pdbx_strand_id
1 'polypeptide(L)' 'MAKLKATVIVRNPKTGAVTALLAGSAVPDWAEGLVGDHLLEQERKAPAKRPAPKSDDK' A
#
# COMPACT_ATOMS: atom_id res chain seq x y z
N MET A 1 7.23 -8.06 9.29
CA MET A 1 7.32 -6.67 8.78
C MET A 1 6.53 -6.57 7.50
N ALA A 2 5.55 -5.66 7.46
CA ALA A 2 4.79 -5.40 6.24
C ALA A 2 5.72 -4.79 5.16
N LYS A 3 5.52 -5.20 3.91
CA LYS A 3 6.22 -4.61 2.77
C LYS A 3 5.40 -3.48 2.17
N LEU A 4 6.08 -2.50 1.59
CA LEU A 4 5.43 -1.41 0.89
C LEU A 4 4.95 -1.84 -0.50
N LYS A 5 3.69 -1.56 -0.81
CA LYS A 5 3.13 -1.75 -2.14
C LYS A 5 3.63 -0.71 -3.15
N ALA A 6 3.97 0.50 -2.68
CA ALA A 6 4.42 1.61 -3.50
C ALA A 6 5.51 2.42 -2.79
N THR A 7 6.31 3.16 -3.57
CA THR A 7 7.30 4.08 -3.01
C THR A 7 6.60 5.27 -2.37
N VAL A 8 6.94 5.56 -1.11
CA VAL A 8 6.34 6.62 -0.32
C VAL A 8 7.42 7.53 0.26
N ILE A 9 7.14 8.83 0.27
CA ILE A 9 8.01 9.83 0.88
C ILE A 9 7.43 10.16 2.25
N VAL A 10 8.17 9.88 3.32
CA VAL A 10 7.71 10.08 4.69
C VAL A 10 8.71 10.98 5.42
N ARG A 11 8.19 11.93 6.20
CA ARG A 11 9.02 12.75 7.09
C ARG A 11 9.17 12.03 8.42
N ASN A 12 10.41 11.73 8.79
CA ASN A 12 10.71 11.09 10.07
C ASN A 12 10.40 12.08 11.21
N PRO A 13 9.50 11.74 12.15
CA PRO A 13 9.11 12.66 13.22
C PRO A 13 10.23 12.86 14.26
N LYS A 14 11.17 11.92 14.37
CA LYS A 14 12.29 12.01 15.33
C LYS A 14 13.40 12.93 14.84
N THR A 15 13.73 12.88 13.56
CA THR A 15 14.87 13.60 12.98
C THR A 15 14.44 14.77 12.09
N GLY A 16 13.17 14.85 11.72
CA GLY A 16 12.64 15.82 10.77
C GLY A 16 13.04 15.56 9.31
N ALA A 17 13.86 14.53 9.05
CA ALA A 17 14.38 14.21 7.72
C ALA A 17 13.32 13.59 6.82
N VAL A 18 13.32 13.98 5.55
CA VAL A 18 12.46 13.37 4.52
C VAL A 18 13.15 12.13 3.97
N THR A 19 12.50 10.98 4.07
CA THR A 19 13.04 9.68 3.64
C THR A 19 12.12 9.04 2.62
N ALA A 20 12.69 8.53 1.54
CA ALA A 20 11.98 7.72 0.56
C ALA A 20 12.01 6.25 0.98
N LEU A 21 10.84 5.67 1.27
CA LEU A 21 10.70 4.24 1.47
C LEU A 21 10.25 3.61 0.15
N LEU A 22 11.07 2.73 -0.39
CA LEU A 22 10.85 2.14 -1.71
C LEU A 22 9.81 1.00 -1.66
N ALA A 23 9.07 0.83 -2.75
CA ALA A 23 8.19 -0.33 -2.93
C ALA A 23 8.98 -1.65 -2.75
N GLY A 24 8.34 -2.64 -2.12
CA GLY A 24 8.92 -3.95 -1.79
C GLY A 24 9.85 -3.95 -0.58
N SER A 25 10.24 -2.77 -0.06
CA SER A 25 11.04 -2.66 1.15
C SER A 25 10.18 -2.84 2.39
N ALA A 26 10.79 -3.33 3.46
CA ALA A 26 10.15 -3.43 4.77
C ALA A 26 9.89 -2.03 5.35
N VAL A 27 8.73 -1.86 5.99
CA VAL A 27 8.43 -0.63 6.74
C VAL A 27 9.25 -0.61 8.03
N PRO A 28 10.05 0.45 8.28
CA PRO A 28 10.76 0.63 9.55
C PRO A 28 9.78 0.89 10.71
N ASP A 29 10.12 0.46 11.93
CA ASP A 29 9.25 0.61 13.11
C ASP A 29 8.85 2.07 13.40
N TRP A 30 9.71 3.04 13.07
CA TRP A 30 9.39 4.47 13.27
C TRP A 30 8.35 4.99 12.28
N ALA A 31 8.19 4.33 11.13
CA ALA A 31 7.21 4.66 10.10
C ALA A 31 5.91 3.86 10.25
N GLU A 32 5.87 2.94 11.21
CA GLU A 32 4.68 2.18 11.55
C GLU A 32 3.60 3.13 12.10
N GLY A 33 2.43 3.13 11.49
CA GLY A 33 1.35 4.10 11.76
C GLY A 33 1.42 5.41 10.96
N LEU A 34 2.55 5.74 10.31
CA LEU A 34 2.63 6.82 9.31
C LEU A 34 2.25 6.31 7.91
N VAL A 35 2.60 5.06 7.61
CA VAL A 35 2.19 4.38 6.40
C VAL A 35 0.82 3.74 6.65
N GLY A 36 -0.21 4.23 5.97
CA GLY A 36 -1.55 3.64 6.08
C GLY A 36 -1.62 2.24 5.45
N ASP A 37 -2.53 1.40 5.95
CA ASP A 37 -2.66 -0.01 5.55
C ASP A 37 -2.82 -0.24 4.04
N HIS A 38 -3.45 0.70 3.34
CA HIS A 38 -3.66 0.68 1.90
C HIS A 38 -2.37 0.73 1.06
N LEU A 39 -1.25 1.15 1.68
CA LEU A 39 0.09 1.23 1.08
C LEU A 39 0.95 0.02 1.44
N LEU A 40 0.48 -0.86 2.32
CA LEU A 40 1.15 -2.11 2.61
C LEU A 40 0.74 -3.14 1.55
N GLU A 41 1.65 -4.04 1.19
CA GLU A 41 1.30 -5.31 0.57
C GLU A 41 0.53 -6.14 1.60
N GLN A 42 -0.72 -5.78 1.86
CA GLN A 42 -1.71 -6.78 2.22
C GLN A 42 -1.84 -7.67 0.98
N GLU A 43 -1.72 -8.99 1.14
CA GLU A 43 -2.09 -9.97 0.12
C GLU A 43 -3.46 -9.57 -0.41
N ARG A 44 -3.48 -8.84 -1.53
CA ARG A 44 -4.71 -8.57 -2.25
C ARG A 44 -5.12 -9.93 -2.78
N LYS A 45 -5.99 -10.60 -2.04
CA LYS A 45 -6.98 -11.53 -2.60
C LYS A 45 -7.49 -10.81 -3.84
N ALA A 46 -7.10 -11.32 -5.02
CA ALA A 46 -7.32 -10.65 -6.28
C ALA A 46 -8.79 -10.20 -6.36
N PRO A 47 -9.09 -9.00 -6.88
CA PRO A 47 -10.47 -8.57 -7.00
C PRO A 47 -11.22 -9.62 -7.80
N ALA A 48 -12.24 -10.23 -7.18
CA ALA A 48 -13.11 -11.18 -7.85
C ALA A 48 -13.60 -10.50 -9.14
N LYS A 49 -13.24 -11.08 -10.30
CA LYS A 49 -13.66 -10.60 -11.61
C LYS A 49 -15.16 -10.33 -11.55
N ARG A 50 -15.57 -9.08 -11.70
CA ARG A 50 -16.99 -8.75 -11.89
C ARG A 50 -17.46 -9.50 -13.14
N PRO A 51 -18.48 -10.37 -13.07
CA PRO A 51 -19.05 -10.94 -14.27
C PRO A 51 -19.62 -9.80 -15.12
N ALA A 52 -19.36 -9.84 -16.43
CA ALA A 52 -19.88 -8.88 -17.38
C ALA A 52 -21.42 -8.88 -17.33
N PRO A 53 -22.09 -7.71 -17.45
CA PRO A 53 -23.53 -7.68 -17.55
C PRO A 53 -23.93 -8.40 -18.85
N LYS A 54 -24.80 -9.42 -18.73
CA LYS A 54 -25.50 -9.96 -19.89
C LYS A 54 -26.43 -8.85 -20.39
N SER A 55 -26.22 -8.43 -21.64
CA SER A 55 -27.22 -7.68 -22.39
C SER A 55 -28.50 -8.50 -22.43
N ASP A 56 -29.56 -7.98 -21.82
CA ASP A 56 -30.92 -8.47 -21.98
C ASP A 56 -31.49 -7.74 -23.20
N ASP A 57 -31.60 -8.46 -24.32
CA ASP A 57 -32.31 -8.05 -25.52
C ASP A 57 -33.68 -8.76 -25.49
N LYS A 58 -34.75 -8.01 -25.20
CA LYS A 58 -36.11 -8.37 -25.58
C LYS A 58 -37.07 -7.17 -25.55
#